data_AF-A0A4Y2E414-F1
#
_entry.id   AF-A0A4Y2E414-F1
#
_cell.length_a   1.000
_cell.length_b   1.000
_cell.length_c   1.000
_cell.angle_alpha   90.00
_cell.angle_beta   90.00
_cell.angle_gamma   90.00
#
_symmetry.space_group_name_H-M   'P 1'
#
loop_
_entity.id
_entity.type
_entity.pdbx_description
1 polymer ?
#
loop_
_entity_poly.entity_id
_entity_poly.type
_entity_poly.pdbx_seq_one_letter_code
_entity_poly.pdbx_strand_id
1 'polypeptide(L)'
;MTGDLNDDFEKIKKYFDFSDYHPDHPLFSDENKQRIGYFKDELNGQPCFEFVGLRSNMYSILSGKGEKQTVKGISKSVRQQKLKHVNYRIIV
;
A
#
# COMPACT_ATOMS: atom_id res chain seq x y z
N MET A 1 -21.73 -5.50 3.10
CA MET A 1 -20.95 -4.62 4.01
C MET A 1 -19.87 -5.49 4.59
N THR A 2 -18.65 -5.17 4.21
CA THR A 2 -17.50 -6.07 4.14
C THR A 2 -17.10 -6.57 5.52
N GLY A 3 -16.96 -7.88 5.66
CA GLY A 3 -16.32 -8.50 6.82
C GLY A 3 -14.91 -7.92 6.98
N ASP A 4 -14.46 -7.83 8.23
CA ASP A 4 -13.20 -7.23 8.60
C ASP A 4 -12.08 -7.70 7.66
N LEU A 5 -11.34 -6.77 7.03
CA LEU A 5 -10.27 -7.13 6.08
C LEU A 5 -9.26 -8.09 6.71
N ASN A 6 -9.08 -7.96 8.02
CA ASN A 6 -8.21 -8.81 8.82
C ASN A 6 -8.62 -10.29 8.78
N ASP A 7 -9.92 -10.61 8.78
CA ASP A 7 -10.43 -11.98 8.72
C ASP A 7 -10.10 -12.64 7.37
N ASP A 8 -10.17 -11.87 6.29
CA ASP A 8 -9.80 -12.36 4.97
C ASP A 8 -8.28 -12.54 4.83
N PHE A 9 -7.50 -11.64 5.42
CA PHE A 9 -6.05 -11.79 5.51
C PHE A 9 -5.62 -12.98 6.36
N GLU A 10 -6.36 -13.31 7.42
CA GLU A 10 -6.09 -14.48 8.24
C GLU A 10 -6.22 -15.78 7.42
N LYS A 11 -7.26 -15.89 6.58
CA LYS A 11 -7.46 -17.07 5.70
C LYS A 11 -6.33 -17.28 4.70
N ILE A 12 -5.69 -16.20 4.25
CA ILE A 12 -4.59 -16.23 3.26
C ILE A 12 -3.20 -16.01 3.87
N LYS A 13 -3.10 -15.92 5.21
CA LYS A 13 -1.86 -15.64 5.96
C LYS A 13 -0.68 -16.51 5.55
N LYS A 14 -0.94 -17.77 5.20
CA LYS A 14 0.08 -18.72 4.74
C LYS A 14 0.80 -18.31 3.45
N TYR A 15 0.28 -17.37 2.67
CA TYR A 15 0.91 -16.87 1.44
C TYR A 15 1.51 -15.46 1.61
N PHE A 16 1.30 -14.84 2.76
CA PHE A 16 1.72 -13.47 3.03
C PHE A 16 2.85 -13.41 4.06
N ASP A 17 3.69 -12.40 3.91
CA ASP A 17 4.67 -11.95 4.88
C ASP A 17 4.10 -10.75 5.66
N PHE A 18 3.73 -10.99 6.92
CA PHE A 18 3.22 -9.98 7.85
C PHE A 18 4.26 -9.58 8.91
N SER A 19 5.53 -9.93 8.73
CA SER A 19 6.61 -9.62 9.68
C SER A 19 6.88 -8.11 9.82
N ASP A 20 6.36 -7.32 8.89
CA ASP A 20 6.51 -5.87 8.83
C ASP A 20 5.35 -5.11 9.51
N TYR A 21 4.39 -5.83 10.10
CA TYR A 21 3.26 -5.23 10.83
C TYR A 21 3.72 -4.72 12.21
N HIS A 22 2.92 -3.85 12.84
CA HIS A 22 3.20 -3.43 14.22
C HIS A 22 3.09 -4.67 15.15
N PRO A 23 3.94 -4.82 16.18
CA PRO A 23 3.88 -5.97 17.09
C PRO A 23 2.52 -6.15 17.78
N ASP A 24 1.79 -5.06 17.98
CA ASP A 24 0.44 -5.07 18.56
C ASP A 24 -0.67 -5.51 17.58
N HIS A 25 -0.35 -5.76 16.30
CA HIS A 25 -1.33 -6.12 15.29
C HIS A 25 -1.64 -7.63 15.33
N PRO A 26 -2.92 -8.06 15.29
CA PRO A 26 -3.30 -9.47 15.40
C PRO A 26 -2.71 -10.37 14.29
N LEU A 27 -2.47 -9.81 13.11
CA LEU A 27 -1.86 -10.52 11.97
C LEU A 27 -0.32 -10.56 11.98
N PHE A 28 0.34 -9.89 12.92
CA PHE A 28 1.79 -9.90 13.00
C PHE A 28 2.33 -11.34 13.15
N SER A 29 3.26 -11.72 12.28
CA SER A 29 3.96 -13.00 12.37
C SER A 29 5.31 -12.92 11.66
N ASP A 30 6.36 -13.38 12.35
CA ASP A 30 7.72 -13.51 11.79
C ASP A 30 7.91 -14.80 10.96
N GLU A 31 6.91 -15.68 10.86
CA GLU A 31 7.04 -17.00 10.21
C GLU A 31 7.43 -16.93 8.73
N ASN A 32 7.00 -15.89 8.02
CA ASN A 32 7.23 -15.72 6.57
C ASN A 32 8.18 -14.57 6.22
N LYS A 33 8.91 -14.05 7.22
CA LYS A 33 9.80 -12.90 7.07
C LYS A 33 10.80 -13.06 5.94
N GLN A 34 10.70 -12.19 4.93
CA GLN A 34 11.58 -12.12 3.77
C GLN A 34 11.71 -13.45 2.99
N ARG A 35 10.71 -14.33 3.08
CA ARG A 35 10.72 -15.58 2.32
C ARG A 35 10.39 -15.31 0.85
N ILE A 36 11.21 -15.83 -0.05
CA ILE A 36 11.02 -15.70 -1.50
C ILE A 36 9.72 -16.41 -1.90
N GLY A 37 8.89 -15.73 -2.69
CA GLY A 37 7.61 -16.25 -3.19
C GLY A 37 6.38 -15.92 -2.34
N TYR A 38 6.57 -15.24 -1.20
CA TYR A 38 5.46 -14.76 -0.37
C TYR A 38 5.10 -13.32 -0.73
N PHE A 39 3.80 -13.00 -0.61
CA PHE A 39 3.30 -11.66 -0.87
C PHE A 39 3.55 -10.75 0.32
N LYS A 40 4.02 -9.54 0.05
CA LYS A 40 4.20 -8.51 1.06
C LYS A 40 3.05 -7.51 0.99
N ASP A 41 2.52 -7.14 2.14
CA ASP A 41 1.65 -5.98 2.23
C ASP A 41 2.47 -4.69 2.29
N GLU A 42 2.39 -3.91 1.22
CA GLU A 42 3.09 -2.63 1.04
C GLU A 42 2.60 -1.51 1.97
N LEU A 43 1.41 -1.65 2.56
CA LEU A 43 0.83 -0.67 3.49
C LEU A 43 1.08 -1.04 4.96
N ASN A 44 1.64 -2.22 5.25
CA ASN A 44 1.89 -2.77 6.59
C ASN A 44 0.65 -2.65 7.52
N GLY A 45 -0.52 -3.06 7.05
CA GLY A 45 -1.76 -3.03 7.81
C GLY A 45 -2.36 -1.63 7.99
N GLN A 46 -1.81 -0.60 7.34
CA GLN A 46 -2.39 0.74 7.36
C GLN A 46 -3.52 0.86 6.33
N PRO A 47 -4.64 1.51 6.68
CA PRO A 47 -5.74 1.68 5.74
C PRO A 47 -5.31 2.54 4.55
N CYS A 48 -5.72 2.10 3.36
CA CYS A 48 -5.69 2.91 2.15
C CYS A 48 -6.91 3.82 2.17
N PHE A 49 -6.70 5.14 2.23
CA PHE A 49 -7.78 6.11 2.24
C PHE A 49 -8.29 6.43 0.84
N GLU A 50 -7.37 6.60 -0.11
CA GLU A 50 -7.73 7.03 -1.46
C GLU A 50 -6.73 6.46 -2.49
N PHE A 51 -7.27 6.00 -3.61
CA PHE A 51 -6.49 5.55 -4.76
C PHE A 51 -6.97 6.25 -6.02
N VAL A 52 -6.05 6.93 -6.71
CA VAL A 52 -6.32 7.59 -8.00
C VAL A 52 -5.40 7.01 -9.06
N GLY A 53 -5.97 6.26 -10.00
CA GLY A 53 -5.26 5.69 -11.14
C GLY A 53 -5.58 6.45 -12.43
N LEU A 54 -4.60 7.14 -13.00
CA LEU A 54 -4.78 7.86 -14.27
C LEU A 54 -4.41 6.99 -15.49
N ARG A 55 -3.29 6.26 -15.40
CA ARG A 55 -2.76 5.43 -16.49
C ARG A 55 -1.97 4.26 -15.90
N SER A 56 -1.70 3.24 -16.70
CA SER A 56 -0.69 2.21 -16.40
C SER A 56 0.65 2.85 -15.97
N ASN A 57 1.09 2.52 -14.74
CA ASN A 57 2.26 3.10 -14.06
C ASN A 57 2.17 4.61 -13.74
N MET A 58 0.96 5.16 -13.67
CA MET A 58 0.67 6.52 -13.21
C MET A 58 -0.51 6.50 -12.23
N TYR A 59 -0.21 6.45 -10.94
CA TYR A 59 -1.21 6.43 -9.87
C TYR A 59 -0.73 7.15 -8.62
N SER A 60 -1.65 7.57 -7.77
CA SER A 60 -1.38 8.05 -6.42
C SER A 60 -2.22 7.29 -5.40
N ILE A 61 -1.57 6.93 -4.28
CA ILE A 61 -2.16 6.19 -3.17
C ILE A 61 -1.98 7.04 -1.91
N LEU A 62 -3.08 7.35 -1.24
CA LEU A 62 -3.10 8.00 0.06
C LEU A 62 -3.35 6.94 1.12
N SER A 63 -2.44 6.84 2.08
CA SER A 63 -2.50 5.86 3.18
C SER A 63 -2.13 6.51 4.51
N GLY A 64 -2.34 5.80 5.63
CA GLY A 64 -1.88 6.24 6.96
C GLY A 64 -0.38 6.56 7.05
N LYS A 65 0.46 5.96 6.19
CA LYS A 65 1.90 6.25 6.09
C LYS A 65 2.24 7.49 5.26
N GLY A 66 1.25 8.08 4.60
CA GLY A 66 1.42 9.23 3.71
C GLY A 66 1.08 8.92 2.26
N GLU A 67 1.51 9.83 1.38
CA GLU A 67 1.22 9.77 -0.05
C GLU A 67 2.31 8.98 -0.80
N LYS A 68 1.91 7.88 -1.44
CA LYS A 68 2.75 7.13 -2.37
C LYS A 68 2.22 7.33 -3.78
N GLN A 69 2.99 8.07 -4.57
CA GLN A 69 2.72 8.20 -5.99
C GLN A 69 3.59 7.20 -6.76
N THR A 70 3.17 6.78 -7.96
CA THR A 70 4.01 6.12 -8.99
C THR A 70 3.79 6.80 -10.34
N VAL A 71 4.86 7.30 -10.97
CA VAL A 71 4.81 7.88 -12.33
C VAL A 71 6.08 7.47 -13.07
N LYS A 72 5.92 6.67 -14.12
CA LYS A 72 7.03 6.25 -14.96
C LYS A 72 7.52 7.41 -15.85
N GLY A 73 8.83 7.65 -15.86
CA GLY A 73 9.47 8.64 -16.74
C GLY A 73 9.65 10.05 -16.15
N ILE A 74 9.18 10.31 -14.93
CA ILE A 74 9.40 11.59 -14.24
C ILE A 74 10.44 11.41 -13.13
N SER A 75 11.36 12.37 -13.00
CA SER A 75 12.38 12.35 -11.96
C SER A 75 11.75 12.46 -10.56
N LYS A 76 12.33 11.76 -9.58
CA LYS A 76 11.82 11.73 -8.19
C LYS A 76 11.68 13.13 -7.57
N SER A 77 12.61 14.04 -7.90
CA SER A 77 12.63 15.41 -7.37
C SER A 77 11.48 16.26 -7.91
N VAL A 78 11.23 16.22 -9.23
CA VAL A 78 10.10 16.93 -9.86
C VAL A 78 8.77 16.41 -9.33
N ARG A 79 8.70 15.10 -9.14
CA ARG A 79 7.53 14.43 -8.60
C ARG A 79 7.21 14.89 -7.17
N GLN A 80 8.16 14.82 -6.24
CA GLN A 80 7.92 15.24 -4.85
C GLN A 80 7.59 16.74 -4.72
N GLN A 81 8.12 17.58 -5.61
CA GLN A 81 7.90 19.02 -5.55
C GLN A 81 6.59 19.45 -6.23
N LYS A 82 6.21 18.84 -7.35
CA LYS A 82 5.10 19.32 -8.20
C LYS A 82 3.88 18.42 -8.25
N LEU A 83 4.02 17.12 -8.02
CA LEU A 83 2.90 16.20 -7.98
C LEU A 83 2.48 16.07 -6.52
N LYS A 84 1.29 16.55 -6.20
CA LYS A 84 0.58 16.30 -4.92
C LYS A 84 -0.69 15.52 -5.21
N HIS A 85 -1.21 14.81 -4.21
CA HIS A 85 -2.44 14.01 -4.37
C HIS A 85 -3.59 14.84 -4.97
N VAL A 86 -3.67 16.11 -4.55
CA VAL A 86 -4.65 17.08 -5.04
C VAL A 86 -4.59 17.27 -6.56
N ASN A 87 -3.41 17.19 -7.18
CA ASN A 87 -3.28 17.34 -8.63
C ASN A 87 -3.90 16.16 -9.40
N TYR A 88 -3.97 14.98 -8.78
CA TYR A 88 -4.63 13.82 -9.36
C TYR A 88 -6.16 13.93 -9.29
N ARG A 89 -6.69 14.72 -8.34
CA ARG A 89 -8.13 15.01 -8.22
C ARG A 89 -8.65 16.01 -9.25
N ILE A 90 -7.81 16.89 -9.80
CA ILE A 90 -8.24 17.98 -10.71
C ILE A 90 -8.55 17.47 -12.13
N ILE A 91 -8.10 16.27 -12.50
CA ILE A 91 -8.23 15.72 -13.86
C ILE A 91 -9.46 14.78 -13.98
N VAL A 92 -10.21 14.56 -12.89
CA VAL A 92 -11.46 13.77 -12.89
C VAL A 92 -12.67 14.70 -12.91
#